data_AF-A0AA89B361-F1
#
_entry.id   AF-A0AA89B361-F1
#
_cell.length_a   1.000
_cell.length_b   1.000
_cell.length_c   1.000
_cell.angle_alpha   90.00
_cell.angle_beta   90.00
_cell.angle_gamma   90.00
#
_symmetry.space_group_name_H-M   'P 1'
#
loop_
_entity.id
_entity.type
_entity.pdbx_description
1 polymer ?
#
loop_
_entity_poly.entity_id
_entity_poly.type
_entity_poly.pdbx_seq_one_letter_code
_entity_poly.pdbx_strand_id
1 'polypeptide(L)'
;MLESKYKSVRLASETPEFQVFFNDHATNDFNNLFTSLLPEKSYFVAGVPGSFYGRLFPQSSLHIVHVSYAIHWLSKVPGEVLNINSPAWNKGKIYYTSAFDEVFNAYAAQFANDMNNFLNARAEEVVVGGLVLLVMIAIPDGVHRSQSASGMVYDALGLCLMDMAHEIPL
;
A
#
# COMPACT_ATOMS: atom_id res chain seq x y z
N MET A 1 8.10 22.17 -5.90
CA MET A 1 6.94 22.50 -5.06
C MET A 1 7.33 22.76 -3.60
N LEU A 2 8.03 21.82 -2.92
CA LEU A 2 8.52 22.01 -1.54
C LEU A 2 9.59 23.12 -1.41
N GLU A 3 10.60 23.13 -2.28
CA GLU A 3 11.61 24.21 -2.31
C GLU A 3 11.01 25.60 -2.50
N SER A 4 10.04 25.73 -3.41
CA SER A 4 9.34 26.99 -3.69
C SER A 4 8.55 27.48 -2.47
N LYS A 5 7.91 26.56 -1.73
CA LYS A 5 7.22 26.89 -0.46
C LYS A 5 8.22 27.30 0.62
N TYR A 6 9.34 26.61 0.74
CA TYR A 6 10.38 26.89 1.73
C TYR A 6 11.01 28.27 1.54
N LYS A 7 11.30 28.65 0.29
CA LYS A 7 11.82 29.98 -0.08
C LYS A 7 10.87 31.14 0.23
N SER A 8 9.55 30.88 0.27
CA SER A 8 8.55 31.93 0.54
C SER A 8 8.33 32.25 2.02
N VAL A 9 8.77 31.38 2.95
CA VAL A 9 8.42 31.46 4.39
C VAL A 9 9.57 31.89 5.30
N ARG A 10 10.83 31.88 4.86
CA ARG A 10 11.99 32.28 5.70
C ARG A 10 12.95 33.25 5.01
N LEU A 11 13.24 34.38 5.66
CA LEU A 11 14.41 35.21 5.37
C LEU A 11 15.67 34.36 5.60
N ALA A 12 16.39 34.08 4.51
CA ALA A 12 17.70 33.42 4.36
C ALA A 12 18.40 32.80 5.60
N SER A 13 18.60 31.47 5.55
CA SER A 13 19.92 30.83 5.78
C SER A 13 19.88 29.43 5.16
N GLU A 14 20.56 29.26 4.01
CA GLU A 14 20.74 28.01 3.23
C GLU A 14 19.46 27.24 2.82
N THR A 15 19.37 26.89 1.53
CA THR A 15 18.37 25.93 1.05
C THR A 15 18.69 24.56 1.63
N PRO A 16 17.75 23.90 2.33
CA PRO A 16 18.00 22.58 2.89
C PRO A 16 18.27 21.58 1.78
N GLU A 17 19.18 20.64 2.04
CA GLU A 17 19.37 19.47 1.19
C GLU A 17 18.20 18.50 1.39
N PHE A 18 17.76 17.87 0.30
CA PHE A 18 16.67 16.91 0.32
C PHE A 18 17.21 15.51 0.11
N GLN A 19 16.82 14.58 0.98
CA GLN A 19 17.06 13.14 0.79
C GLN A 19 15.73 12.43 0.59
N VAL A 20 15.63 11.68 -0.51
CA VAL A 20 14.44 10.94 -0.90
C VAL A 20 14.75 9.45 -0.85
N PHE A 21 13.92 8.71 -0.12
CA PHE A 21 14.00 7.26 -0.04
C PHE A 21 12.87 6.65 -0.87
N PHE A 22 13.24 5.80 -1.81
CA PHE A 22 12.29 4.97 -2.55
C PHE A 22 12.22 3.61 -1.86
N ASN A 23 11.11 3.32 -1.20
CA ASN A 23 10.87 2.03 -0.57
C ASN A 23 9.90 1.19 -1.41
N ASP A 24 10.24 -0.09 -1.56
CA ASP A 24 9.36 -1.13 -2.09
C ASP A 24 9.83 -2.50 -1.56
N HIS A 25 9.12 -3.58 -1.88
CA HIS A 25 9.57 -4.94 -1.63
C HIS A 25 10.95 -5.20 -2.22
N ALA A 26 11.74 -6.07 -1.56
CA ALA A 26 13.09 -6.42 -2.02
C ALA A 26 13.11 -7.06 -3.43
N THR A 27 11.97 -7.59 -3.87
CA THR A 27 11.77 -8.18 -5.20
C THR A 27 11.42 -7.15 -6.27
N ASN A 28 11.21 -5.88 -5.91
CA ASN A 28 10.95 -4.83 -6.88
C ASN A 28 12.20 -4.54 -7.74
N ASP A 29 11.97 -4.05 -8.95
CA ASP A 29 13.05 -3.72 -9.89
C ASP A 29 13.66 -2.34 -9.59
N PHE A 30 14.51 -2.29 -8.56
CA PHE A 30 15.28 -1.10 -8.23
C PHE A 30 16.27 -0.69 -9.33
N ASN A 31 16.70 -1.62 -10.19
CA ASN A 31 17.61 -1.28 -11.29
C ASN A 31 16.90 -0.36 -12.28
N ASN A 32 15.69 -0.72 -12.70
CA ASN A 32 14.89 0.11 -13.58
C ASN A 32 14.50 1.45 -12.92
N LEU A 33 14.19 1.44 -11.62
CA LEU A 33 14.00 2.68 -10.87
C LEU A 33 15.22 3.59 -11.02
N PHE A 34 16.42 3.12 -10.69
CA PHE A 34 17.62 3.95 -10.69
C PHE A 34 18.05 4.40 -12.09
N THR A 35 17.85 3.60 -13.14
CA THR A 35 18.15 4.00 -14.52
C THR A 35 17.14 5.02 -15.07
N SER A 36 15.91 5.04 -14.56
CA SER A 36 14.87 6.02 -14.97
C SER A 36 15.00 7.39 -14.29
N LEU A 37 15.88 7.52 -13.30
CA LEU A 37 16.07 8.77 -12.57
C LEU A 37 16.73 9.83 -13.46
N LEU A 38 16.16 11.04 -13.47
CA LEU A 38 16.74 12.18 -14.18
C LEU A 38 18.15 12.53 -13.66
N PRO A 39 19.11 12.90 -14.53
CA PRO A 39 20.47 13.24 -14.11
C PRO A 39 20.55 14.51 -13.25
N GLU A 40 19.72 15.51 -13.56
CA GLU A 40 19.72 16.80 -12.85
C GLU A 40 18.66 16.83 -11.76
N LYS A 41 19.07 16.55 -10.51
CA LYS A 41 18.20 16.57 -9.35
C LYS A 41 18.74 17.49 -8.27
N SER A 42 17.84 18.24 -7.64
CA SER A 42 18.14 19.05 -6.44
C SER A 42 18.03 18.24 -5.13
N TYR A 43 18.05 16.91 -5.21
CA TYR A 43 17.87 16.00 -4.08
C TYR A 43 18.67 14.70 -4.25
N PHE A 44 19.09 14.11 -3.13
CA PHE A 44 19.76 12.82 -3.06
C PHE A 44 18.74 11.69 -2.98
N VAL A 45 19.11 10.51 -3.48
CA VAL A 45 18.21 9.36 -3.60
C VAL A 45 18.83 8.11 -3.01
N ALA A 46 18.02 7.29 -2.34
CA ALA A 46 18.38 5.94 -1.91
C ALA A 46 17.21 4.99 -2.11
N GLY A 47 17.49 3.74 -2.46
CA GLY A 47 16.50 2.67 -2.45
C GLY A 47 16.52 1.94 -1.10
N VAL A 48 15.34 1.58 -0.61
CA VAL A 48 15.16 0.90 0.68
C VAL A 48 14.31 -0.34 0.46
N PRO A 49 14.92 -1.53 0.28
CA PRO A 49 14.19 -2.76 0.07
C PRO A 49 13.59 -3.27 1.39
N GLY A 50 12.29 -3.57 1.39
CA GLY A 50 11.60 -4.16 2.53
C GLY A 50 10.11 -3.80 2.59
N SER A 51 9.33 -4.59 3.34
CA SER A 51 7.91 -4.30 3.52
C SER A 51 7.72 -3.07 4.42
N PHE A 52 6.89 -2.13 3.97
CA PHE A 52 6.51 -0.96 4.78
C PHE A 52 5.67 -1.29 6.00
N TYR A 53 5.17 -2.52 6.15
CA TYR A 53 4.50 -2.97 7.38
C TYR A 53 5.46 -3.17 8.55
N GLY A 54 6.77 -3.18 8.31
CA GLY A 54 7.80 -3.19 9.34
C GLY A 54 8.59 -1.88 9.43
N ARG A 55 9.51 -1.85 10.39
CA ARG A 55 10.54 -0.82 10.52
C ARG A 55 11.53 -0.94 9.34
N LEU A 56 11.83 0.19 8.72
CA LEU A 56 12.74 0.36 7.59
C LEU A 56 13.80 1.43 7.85
N PHE A 57 13.51 2.37 8.75
CA PHE A 57 14.36 3.52 9.01
C PHE A 57 14.75 3.62 10.50
N PRO A 58 15.84 4.35 10.82
CA PRO A 58 16.13 4.76 12.19
C PRO A 58 15.00 5.58 12.82
N GLN A 59 15.00 5.67 14.14
CA GLN A 59 14.04 6.48 14.87
C GLN A 59 14.17 7.97 14.47
N SER A 60 13.05 8.64 14.26
CA SER A 60 12.97 10.09 13.98
C SER A 60 13.88 10.56 12.85
N SER A 61 13.94 9.81 11.73
CA SER A 61 14.72 10.18 10.55
C SER A 61 13.88 10.68 9.38
N LEU A 62 12.55 10.51 9.41
CA LEU A 62 11.65 10.89 8.31
C LEU A 62 10.85 12.15 8.64
N HIS A 63 10.92 13.15 7.76
CA HIS A 63 10.10 14.37 7.89
C HIS A 63 8.74 14.24 7.21
N ILE A 64 8.72 13.59 6.05
CA ILE A 64 7.52 13.37 5.23
C ILE A 64 7.55 11.94 4.72
N VAL A 65 6.45 11.22 4.94
CA VAL A 65 6.18 9.91 4.35
C VAL A 65 5.04 10.07 3.36
N HIS A 66 5.21 9.54 2.16
CA HIS A 66 4.17 9.53 1.14
C HIS A 66 3.96 8.11 0.64
N VAL A 67 2.73 7.62 0.74
CA VAL A 67 2.33 6.29 0.27
C VAL A 67 1.16 6.48 -0.68
N SER A 68 1.33 6.05 -1.92
CA SER A 68 0.32 6.19 -2.97
C SER A 68 0.06 4.84 -3.61
N TYR A 69 -1.19 4.39 -3.59
CA TYR A 69 -1.65 3.12 -4.18
C TYR A 69 -0.83 1.88 -3.77
N ALA A 70 -0.34 1.85 -2.52
CA ALA A 70 0.42 0.72 -1.98
C ALA A 70 -0.21 0.10 -0.73
N ILE A 71 -0.71 0.94 0.20
CA ILE A 71 -1.20 0.49 1.52
C ILE A 71 -2.44 -0.43 1.46
N HIS A 72 -3.14 -0.50 0.32
CA HIS A 72 -4.27 -1.41 0.14
C HIS A 72 -3.87 -2.87 -0.13
N TRP A 73 -2.59 -3.13 -0.43
CA TRP A 73 -2.04 -4.47 -0.57
C TRP A 73 -1.76 -5.06 0.82
N LEU A 74 -2.49 -6.11 1.19
CA LEU A 74 -2.30 -6.79 2.47
C LEU A 74 -0.92 -7.44 2.57
N SER A 75 -0.41 -7.57 3.79
CA SER A 75 0.84 -8.29 4.05
C SER A 75 0.73 -9.78 3.72
N LYS A 76 -0.48 -10.33 3.79
CA LYS A 76 -0.82 -11.72 3.47
C LYS A 76 -2.32 -11.89 3.19
N VAL A 77 -2.68 -13.02 2.60
CA VAL A 77 -4.08 -13.47 2.52
C VAL A 77 -4.56 -13.86 3.92
N PRO A 78 -5.77 -13.48 4.37
CA PRO A 78 -6.33 -13.93 5.64
C PRO A 78 -6.40 -15.47 5.69
N GLY A 79 -5.98 -16.09 6.79
CA GLY A 79 -5.92 -17.56 6.87
C GLY A 79 -7.31 -18.21 6.84
N GLU A 80 -8.30 -17.52 7.38
CA GLU A 80 -9.68 -17.92 7.51
C GLU A 80 -10.35 -18.10 6.14
N VAL A 81 -9.92 -17.36 5.11
CA VAL A 81 -10.51 -17.47 3.77
C VAL A 81 -10.00 -18.67 2.98
N LEU A 82 -8.89 -19.26 3.43
CA LEU A 82 -8.27 -20.45 2.83
C LEU A 82 -8.73 -21.75 3.51
N ASN A 83 -9.31 -21.67 4.70
CA ASN A 83 -9.72 -22.82 5.48
C ASN A 83 -11.13 -23.27 5.11
N ILE A 84 -11.28 -24.45 4.49
CA ILE A 84 -12.57 -25.01 4.06
C ILE A 84 -13.61 -25.16 5.18
N ASN A 85 -13.16 -25.28 6.44
CA ASN A 85 -14.03 -25.43 7.60
C ASN A 85 -14.40 -24.08 8.24
N SER A 86 -13.84 -22.98 7.73
CA SER A 86 -14.12 -21.63 8.22
C SER A 86 -15.42 -21.10 7.61
N PRO A 87 -16.24 -20.36 8.37
CA PRO A 87 -17.37 -19.63 7.79
C PRO A 87 -16.93 -18.55 6.80
N ALA A 88 -15.66 -18.13 6.85
CA ALA A 88 -15.06 -17.19 5.89
C ALA A 88 -14.43 -17.88 4.67
N TRP A 89 -14.58 -19.19 4.47
CA TRP A 89 -14.01 -19.88 3.31
C TRP A 89 -14.51 -19.27 1.99
N ASN A 90 -13.61 -18.69 1.19
CA ASN A 90 -13.99 -17.94 -0.01
C ASN A 90 -14.11 -18.84 -1.25
N LYS A 91 -14.98 -19.84 -1.19
CA LYS A 91 -15.14 -20.81 -2.27
C LYS A 91 -15.57 -20.14 -3.59
N GLY A 92 -14.84 -20.43 -4.66
CA GLY A 92 -15.21 -20.02 -6.03
C GLY A 92 -15.08 -18.52 -6.29
N LYS A 93 -14.37 -17.79 -5.42
CA LYS A 93 -14.11 -16.35 -5.56
C LYS A 93 -12.66 -16.06 -5.21
N ILE A 94 -12.12 -15.01 -5.82
CA ILE A 94 -10.73 -14.59 -5.62
C ILE A 94 -10.60 -13.38 -4.69
N TYR A 95 -11.71 -12.74 -4.33
CA TYR A 95 -11.74 -11.53 -3.51
C TYR A 95 -13.03 -11.43 -2.69
N TYR A 96 -13.13 -10.41 -1.84
CA TYR A 96 -14.23 -10.28 -0.87
C TYR A 96 -15.43 -9.46 -1.36
N THR A 97 -15.32 -8.76 -2.48
CA THR A 97 -16.23 -7.67 -2.88
C THR A 97 -17.64 -8.15 -3.18
N SER A 98 -17.79 -9.31 -3.81
CA SER A 98 -19.08 -10.00 -3.96
C SER A 98 -19.28 -11.14 -2.96
N ALA A 99 -18.38 -11.33 -1.99
CA ALA A 99 -18.41 -12.44 -1.06
C ALA A 99 -19.31 -12.18 0.17
N PHE A 100 -19.51 -13.24 0.96
CA PHE A 100 -20.23 -13.16 2.23
C PHE A 100 -19.51 -12.25 3.24
N ASP A 101 -20.26 -11.75 4.23
CA ASP A 101 -19.73 -10.78 5.20
C ASP A 101 -18.58 -11.36 6.03
N GLU A 102 -18.55 -12.67 6.28
CA GLU A 102 -17.46 -13.35 6.98
C GLU A 102 -16.13 -13.23 6.23
N VAL A 103 -16.17 -13.32 4.89
CA VAL A 103 -15.00 -13.11 4.03
C VAL A 103 -14.55 -11.66 4.12
N PHE A 104 -15.49 -10.72 3.98
CA PHE A 104 -15.20 -9.28 4.10
C PHE A 104 -14.56 -8.95 5.46
N ASN A 105 -15.11 -9.47 6.55
CA ASN A 105 -14.61 -9.25 7.90
C ASN A 105 -13.19 -9.81 8.09
N ALA A 106 -12.88 -10.97 7.50
CA ALA A 106 -11.53 -11.53 7.54
C ALA A 106 -10.50 -10.62 6.82
N TYR A 107 -10.84 -10.10 5.63
CA TYR A 107 -10.00 -9.13 4.92
C TYR A 107 -9.87 -7.80 5.67
N ALA A 108 -10.97 -7.29 6.25
CA ALA A 108 -10.98 -6.06 7.04
C ALA A 108 -10.12 -6.19 8.31
N ALA A 109 -10.18 -7.34 9.00
CA ALA A 109 -9.35 -7.61 10.16
C ALA A 109 -7.85 -7.67 9.80
N GLN A 110 -7.51 -8.31 8.68
CA GLN A 110 -6.14 -8.35 8.17
C GLN A 110 -5.63 -6.95 7.81
N PHE A 111 -6.46 -6.13 7.12
CA PHE A 111 -6.14 -4.74 6.83
C PHE A 111 -5.93 -3.91 8.09
N ALA A 112 -6.79 -4.06 9.11
CA ALA A 112 -6.66 -3.33 10.37
C ALA A 112 -5.35 -3.69 11.09
N ASN A 113 -4.99 -4.97 11.13
CA ASN A 113 -3.71 -5.42 11.67
C ASN A 113 -2.51 -4.85 10.90
N ASP A 114 -2.58 -4.87 9.58
CA ASP A 114 -1.54 -4.36 8.69
C ASP A 114 -1.36 -2.85 8.84
N MET A 115 -2.46 -2.08 8.87
CA MET A 115 -2.46 -0.66 9.15
C MET A 115 -1.88 -0.33 10.52
N ASN A 116 -2.21 -1.10 11.55
CA ASN A 116 -1.63 -0.92 12.88
C ASN A 116 -0.11 -1.11 12.85
N ASN A 117 0.38 -2.16 12.17
CA ASN A 117 1.82 -2.40 12.04
C ASN A 117 2.53 -1.28 11.27
N PHE A 118 1.95 -0.84 10.15
CA PHE A 118 2.45 0.30 9.39
C PHE A 118 2.52 1.57 10.25
N LEU A 119 1.43 1.93 10.94
CA LEU A 119 1.36 3.13 11.76
C LEU A 119 2.34 3.08 12.94
N ASN A 120 2.50 1.93 13.59
CA ASN A 120 3.48 1.75 14.67
C ASN A 120 4.91 1.93 14.16
N ALA A 121 5.27 1.31 13.03
CA ALA A 121 6.58 1.49 12.42
C ALA A 121 6.84 2.96 12.05
N ARG A 122 5.86 3.63 11.42
CA ARG A 122 5.99 5.04 11.04
C ARG A 122 6.02 5.98 12.25
N ALA A 123 5.33 5.67 13.34
CA ALA A 123 5.35 6.47 14.57
C ALA A 123 6.75 6.56 15.19
N GLU A 124 7.57 5.51 15.03
CA GLU A 124 8.95 5.51 15.50
C GLU A 124 9.89 6.27 14.54
N GLU A 125 9.67 6.12 13.23
CA GLU A 125 10.57 6.66 12.20
C GLU A 125 10.33 8.13 11.87
N VAL A 126 9.09 8.59 12.01
CA VAL A 126 8.71 9.97 11.68
C VAL A 126 9.07 10.90 12.85
N VAL A 127 9.66 12.04 12.54
CA VAL A 127 10.00 13.08 13.52
C VAL A 127 8.74 13.66 14.17
N VAL A 128 8.87 14.22 15.37
CA VAL A 128 7.77 15.00 15.98
C VAL A 128 7.40 16.16 15.05
N GLY A 129 6.11 16.24 14.70
CA GLY A 129 5.59 17.23 13.75
C GLY A 129 5.77 16.86 12.27
N GLY A 130 6.32 15.68 11.96
CA GLY A 130 6.38 15.13 10.61
C GLY A 130 5.01 14.72 10.07
N LEU A 131 4.95 14.46 8.76
CA LEU A 131 3.70 14.18 8.05
C LEU A 131 3.70 12.79 7.41
N VAL A 132 2.56 12.12 7.47
CA VAL A 132 2.29 10.90 6.70
C VAL A 132 1.12 11.17 5.77
N LEU A 133 1.36 11.11 4.46
CA LEU A 133 0.37 11.31 3.42
C LEU A 133 0.03 9.95 2.80
N LEU A 134 -1.24 9.57 2.88
CA LEU A 134 -1.75 8.30 2.35
C LEU A 134 -2.75 8.59 1.24
N VAL A 135 -2.51 8.00 0.07
CA VAL A 135 -3.44 8.00 -1.07
C VAL A 135 -3.70 6.55 -1.44
N MET A 136 -4.96 6.12 -1.38
CA MET A 136 -5.32 4.73 -1.64
C MET A 136 -6.71 4.62 -2.25
N ILE A 137 -6.99 3.47 -2.84
CA ILE A 137 -8.33 3.09 -3.24
C ILE A 137 -9.13 2.77 -1.98
N ALA A 138 -10.32 3.33 -1.89
CA ALA A 138 -11.29 3.05 -0.84
C ALA A 138 -12.68 2.86 -1.44
N ILE A 139 -13.58 2.29 -0.66
CA ILE A 139 -14.99 2.18 -1.01
C ILE A 139 -15.67 3.47 -0.53
N PRO A 140 -16.35 4.24 -1.40
CA PRO A 140 -17.07 5.44 -0.97
C PRO A 140 -18.20 5.13 0.01
N ASP A 141 -18.48 6.07 0.89
CA ASP A 141 -19.58 5.95 1.85
C ASP A 141 -20.92 5.71 1.13
N GLY A 142 -21.69 4.75 1.62
CA GLY A 142 -22.99 4.38 1.05
C GLY A 142 -22.91 3.52 -0.22
N VAL A 143 -21.72 3.21 -0.74
CA VAL A 143 -21.53 2.33 -1.89
C VAL A 143 -21.29 0.91 -1.41
N HIS A 144 -22.07 -0.05 -1.92
CA HIS A 144 -21.83 -1.46 -1.63
C HIS A 144 -20.49 -1.91 -2.23
N ARG A 145 -19.73 -2.73 -1.49
CA ARG A 145 -18.39 -3.20 -1.90
C ARG A 145 -18.33 -3.82 -3.29
N SER A 146 -19.35 -4.56 -3.73
CA SER A 146 -19.42 -5.13 -5.10
C SER A 146 -19.65 -4.10 -6.20
N GLN A 147 -20.15 -2.91 -5.86
CA GLN A 147 -20.40 -1.82 -6.81
C GLN A 147 -19.21 -0.84 -6.90
N SER A 148 -18.17 -1.05 -6.09
CA SER A 148 -16.94 -0.28 -6.21
C SER A 148 -16.20 -0.64 -7.50
N ALA A 149 -15.44 0.30 -8.06
CA ALA A 149 -14.66 0.06 -9.28
C ALA A 149 -13.69 -1.12 -9.12
N SER A 150 -13.01 -1.23 -7.97
CA SER A 150 -12.16 -2.37 -7.65
C SER A 150 -12.97 -3.67 -7.53
N GLY A 151 -14.13 -3.63 -6.89
CA GLY A 151 -15.01 -4.79 -6.76
C GLY A 151 -15.45 -5.35 -8.10
N MET A 152 -15.92 -4.50 -9.02
CA MET A 152 -16.30 -4.93 -10.36
C MET A 152 -15.13 -5.56 -11.13
N VAL A 153 -13.92 -5.00 -11.01
CA VAL A 153 -12.73 -5.55 -11.68
C VAL A 153 -12.36 -6.92 -11.12
N TYR A 154 -12.32 -7.09 -9.80
CA TYR A 154 -11.98 -8.39 -9.18
C TYR A 154 -13.07 -9.45 -9.39
N ASP A 155 -14.35 -9.05 -9.39
CA ASP A 155 -15.44 -9.97 -9.66
C ASP A 155 -15.38 -10.46 -11.13
N ALA A 156 -15.14 -9.56 -12.10
CA ALA A 156 -14.97 -9.93 -13.49
C ALA A 156 -13.75 -10.85 -13.70
N LEU A 157 -12.61 -10.54 -13.09
CA LEU A 157 -11.43 -11.41 -13.13
C LEU A 157 -11.71 -12.79 -12.51
N GLY A 158 -12.44 -12.83 -11.40
CA GLY A 158 -12.87 -14.07 -10.76
C GLY A 158 -13.72 -14.94 -11.67
N LEU A 159 -14.65 -14.34 -12.41
CA LEU A 159 -15.48 -15.05 -13.40
C LEU A 159 -14.62 -15.62 -14.53
N CYS A 160 -13.71 -14.85 -15.11
CA CYS A 160 -12.81 -15.36 -16.15
C CYS A 160 -11.96 -16.55 -15.67
N LEU A 161 -11.49 -16.54 -14.41
CA LEU A 161 -10.74 -17.65 -13.83
C LEU A 161 -11.63 -18.90 -13.63
N MET A 162 -12.89 -18.71 -13.25
CA MET A 162 -13.84 -19.81 -13.11
C MET A 162 -14.19 -20.42 -14.48
N ASP A 163 -14.39 -19.60 -15.51
CA ASP A 163 -14.62 -20.07 -16.88
C ASP A 163 -13.46 -20.94 -17.35
N MET A 164 -12.20 -20.47 -17.20
CA MET A 164 -11.02 -21.27 -17.54
C MET A 164 -10.91 -22.57 -16.75
N ALA A 165 -11.31 -22.58 -15.47
CA ALA A 165 -11.30 -23.79 -14.65
C ALA A 165 -12.37 -24.81 -15.09
N HIS A 166 -13.46 -24.36 -15.72
CA HIS A 166 -14.52 -25.20 -16.25
C HIS A 166 -14.26 -25.71 -17.68
N GLU A 167 -13.37 -25.07 -18.44
CA GLU A 167 -13.00 -25.48 -19.79
C GLU A 167 -12.01 -26.65 -19.85
N ILE A 168 -11.40 -27.07 -18.73
CA ILE A 168 -10.51 -28.23 -18.67
C ILE A 168 -11.35 -29.50 -18.44
N PRO A 169 -11.48 -30.41 -19.43
CA PRO A 169 -12.08 -31.72 -19.17
C PRO A 169 -11.15 -32.52 -18.25
N LEU A 170 -11.69 -33.02 -17.14
CA LEU A 170 -11.01 -34.02 -16.29
C LEU A 170 -10.75 -35.32 -17.06
#